data_AF-S9NZT6-F1
#
_entry.id   AF-S9NZT6-F1
#
_cell.length_a   1.000
_cell.length_b   1.000
_cell.length_c   1.000
_cell.angle_alpha   90.00
_cell.angle_beta   90.00
_cell.angle_gamma   90.00
#
_symmetry.space_group_name_H-M   'P 1'
#
loop_
_entity.id
_entity.type
_entity.pdbx_description
1 polymer ?
#
loop_
_entity_poly.entity_id
_entity_poly.type
_entity_poly.pdbx_seq_one_letter_code
_entity_poly.pdbx_strand_id
1 'polypeptide(L)'
;MPTIPEVTSPEDVGSPQASEPDEPEEVGPKVVSLGRELSALNLTLRGAQLLTDTGLYGYLDVGGQGDVFHCVSATLSFLGARMGLLQGVIRREVNPAFLWAPHNAVAAHESRDDGDLFLTEWKPSIAH
;
A
#
# COMPACT_ATOMS: atom_id res chain seq x y z
N MET A 1 -8.30 -67.38 -9.98
CA MET A 1 -8.04 -66.33 -10.98
C MET A 1 -8.89 -65.12 -10.64
N PRO A 2 -8.31 -63.98 -10.28
CA PRO A 2 -8.99 -62.70 -10.26
C PRO A 2 -8.64 -61.89 -11.51
N THR A 3 -9.68 -61.41 -12.19
CA THR A 3 -9.64 -60.61 -13.42
C THR A 3 -9.14 -59.19 -13.11
N ILE A 4 -8.16 -58.71 -13.88
CA ILE A 4 -7.68 -57.31 -13.83
C ILE A 4 -8.68 -56.44 -14.59
N PRO A 5 -9.23 -55.35 -14.03
CA PRO A 5 -9.91 -54.36 -14.83
C PRO A 5 -8.91 -53.41 -15.49
N GLU A 6 -9.10 -53.35 -16.80
CA GLU A 6 -8.66 -52.45 -17.85
C GLU A 6 -8.28 -51.02 -17.42
N VAL A 7 -7.14 -50.57 -17.97
CA VAL A 7 -6.60 -49.20 -17.92
C VAL A 7 -7.57 -48.25 -18.60
N THR A 8 -8.19 -47.35 -17.85
CA THR A 8 -8.84 -46.16 -18.40
C THR A 8 -7.81 -45.04 -18.51
N SER A 9 -7.56 -44.61 -19.76
CA SER A 9 -6.73 -43.47 -20.13
C SER A 9 -7.07 -42.19 -19.33
N PRO A 10 -6.11 -41.31 -19.06
CA PRO A 10 -6.34 -40.12 -18.26
C PRO A 10 -7.25 -39.16 -19.00
N GLU A 11 -8.25 -38.66 -18.28
CA GLU A 11 -9.15 -37.61 -18.72
C GLU A 11 -8.34 -36.37 -19.14
N ASP A 12 -8.73 -35.83 -20.28
CA ASP A 12 -8.27 -34.57 -20.86
C ASP A 12 -8.51 -33.45 -19.85
N VAL A 13 -7.48 -33.12 -19.06
CA VAL A 13 -7.50 -31.99 -18.15
C VAL A 13 -7.52 -30.75 -19.02
N GLY A 14 -8.73 -30.27 -19.31
CA GLY A 14 -8.98 -29.03 -20.00
C GLY A 14 -8.07 -27.94 -19.44
N SER A 15 -7.31 -27.32 -20.35
CA SER A 15 -6.39 -26.24 -20.01
C SER A 15 -7.11 -25.20 -19.15
N PRO A 16 -6.51 -24.72 -18.03
CA PRO A 16 -7.09 -23.61 -17.32
C PRO A 16 -7.20 -22.43 -18.30
N GLN A 17 -8.43 -22.03 -18.61
CA GLN A 17 -8.70 -20.80 -19.34
C GLN A 17 -7.94 -19.69 -18.64
N ALA A 18 -7.02 -19.06 -19.37
CA ALA A 18 -6.38 -17.84 -18.94
C ALA A 18 -7.48 -16.80 -18.68
N SER A 19 -7.70 -16.47 -17.42
CA SER A 19 -8.47 -15.28 -17.05
C SER A 19 -7.64 -14.06 -17.47
N GLU A 20 -7.92 -13.50 -18.64
CA GLU A 20 -7.50 -12.14 -19.00
C GLU A 20 -8.56 -11.14 -18.55
N PRO A 21 -8.21 -9.86 -18.35
CA PRO A 21 -7.39 -9.31 -17.27
C PRO A 21 -8.28 -8.49 -16.31
N ASP A 22 -7.94 -8.43 -15.02
CA ASP A 22 -8.63 -7.53 -14.09
C ASP A 22 -8.41 -6.07 -14.49
N GLU A 23 -9.51 -5.44 -14.92
CA GLU A 23 -9.85 -4.00 -15.05
C GLU A 23 -8.85 -3.03 -15.72
N PRO A 24 -9.34 -2.07 -16.53
CA PRO A 24 -8.47 -1.02 -17.04
C PRO A 24 -7.87 -0.25 -15.85
N GLU A 25 -6.53 -0.22 -15.75
CA GLU A 25 -5.82 0.77 -14.94
C GLU A 25 -6.48 2.13 -15.19
N GLU A 26 -7.03 2.75 -14.15
CA GLU A 26 -7.71 4.04 -14.26
C GLU A 26 -6.68 5.03 -14.84
N VAL A 27 -6.76 5.31 -16.15
CA VAL A 27 -5.85 6.20 -16.90
C VAL A 27 -6.19 7.67 -16.60
N GLY A 28 -6.45 7.96 -15.33
CA GLY A 28 -6.65 9.30 -14.80
C GLY A 28 -5.34 9.84 -14.20
N PRO A 29 -5.19 11.16 -14.09
CA PRO A 29 -4.06 11.74 -13.37
C PRO A 29 -4.06 11.24 -11.92
N LYS A 30 -2.89 10.88 -11.40
CA LYS A 30 -2.77 10.45 -10.00
C LYS A 30 -3.13 11.61 -9.08
N VAL A 31 -4.20 11.44 -8.31
CA VAL A 31 -4.66 12.39 -7.29
C VAL A 31 -4.43 11.80 -5.91
N VAL A 32 -3.85 12.61 -5.02
CA VAL A 32 -3.55 12.24 -3.64
C VAL A 32 -4.32 13.15 -2.68
N SER A 33 -5.02 12.56 -1.72
CA SER A 33 -5.56 13.30 -0.56
C SER A 33 -4.47 13.46 0.49
N LEU A 34 -4.13 14.70 0.82
CA LEU A 34 -3.18 14.98 1.90
C LEU A 34 -3.77 14.62 3.26
N GLY A 35 -5.07 14.83 3.48
CA GLY A 35 -5.76 14.43 4.70
C GLY A 35 -5.67 12.92 4.96
N ARG A 36 -5.89 12.08 3.94
CA ARG A 36 -5.74 10.62 4.01
C ARG A 36 -4.30 10.21 4.28
N GLU A 37 -3.33 10.84 3.61
CA GLU A 37 -1.90 10.59 3.86
C GLU A 37 -1.52 10.89 5.32
N LEU A 38 -1.86 12.07 5.83
CA LEU A 38 -1.54 12.48 7.20
C LEU A 38 -2.26 11.59 8.23
N SER A 39 -3.51 11.22 7.96
CA SER A 39 -4.28 10.31 8.82
C SER A 39 -3.63 8.92 8.87
N ALA A 40 -3.19 8.38 7.72
CA ALA A 40 -2.49 7.11 7.66
C ALA A 40 -1.14 7.14 8.39
N LEU A 41 -0.36 8.23 8.25
CA LEU A 41 0.89 8.40 8.99
C LEU A 41 0.65 8.45 10.50
N ASN A 42 -0.37 9.19 10.95
CA ASN A 42 -0.72 9.26 12.36
C ASN A 42 -1.17 7.90 12.92
N LEU A 43 -2.02 7.18 12.19
CA LEU A 43 -2.45 5.84 12.58
C LEU A 43 -1.28 4.86 12.67
N THR A 44 -0.36 4.95 11.71
CA THR A 44 0.85 4.11 11.68
C THR A 44 1.77 4.41 12.87
N LEU A 45 1.97 5.69 13.20
CA LEU A 45 2.72 6.10 14.40
C LEU A 45 2.06 5.55 15.67
N ARG A 46 0.74 5.66 15.77
CA ARG A 46 -0.02 5.15 16.92
C ARG A 46 0.10 3.63 17.04
N GLY A 47 0.08 2.91 15.93
CA GLY A 47 0.33 1.47 15.89
C GLY A 47 1.71 1.09 16.43
N ALA A 48 2.76 1.81 16.02
CA ALA A 48 4.11 1.59 16.53
C ALA A 48 4.22 1.83 18.05
N GLN A 49 3.55 2.87 18.56
CA GLN A 49 3.49 3.14 20.00
C GLN A 49 2.82 1.99 20.76
N LEU A 50 1.66 1.53 20.30
CA LEU A 50 0.94 0.42 20.93
C LEU A 50 1.75 -0.87 20.91
N LEU A 51 2.45 -1.15 19.81
CA LEU A 51 3.32 -2.32 19.71
C LEU A 51 4.50 -2.23 20.68
N THR A 52 5.09 -1.05 20.81
CA THR A 52 6.16 -0.77 21.79
C THR A 52 5.67 -0.99 23.23
N ASP A 53 4.49 -0.45 23.56
CA ASP A 53 3.87 -0.65 24.88
C ASP A 53 3.64 -2.14 25.15
N THR A 54 3.15 -2.86 24.14
CA THR A 54 2.88 -4.31 24.26
C THR A 54 4.15 -5.11 24.58
N GLY A 55 5.27 -4.76 23.93
CA GLY A 55 6.58 -5.31 24.25
C GLY A 55 7.05 -4.96 25.66
N LEU A 56 6.99 -3.67 26.04
CA LEU A 56 7.49 -3.19 27.33
C LEU A 56 6.77 -3.82 28.53
N TYR A 57 5.45 -4.00 28.45
CA TYR A 57 4.66 -4.57 29.54
C TYR A 57 4.67 -6.10 29.59
N GLY A 58 5.46 -6.76 28.73
CA GLY A 58 5.66 -8.21 28.80
C GLY A 58 4.44 -9.02 28.38
N TYR A 59 3.55 -8.46 27.56
CA TYR A 59 2.38 -9.18 27.04
C TYR A 59 2.74 -10.22 25.97
N LEU A 60 4.00 -10.25 25.53
CA LEU A 60 4.52 -11.12 24.47
C LEU A 60 5.61 -12.04 25.02
N ASP A 61 5.69 -13.23 24.44
CA ASP A 61 6.76 -14.18 24.69
C ASP A 61 8.10 -13.71 24.08
N VAL A 62 9.19 -14.44 24.36
CA VAL A 62 10.54 -14.05 23.94
C VAL A 62 10.66 -13.90 22.41
N GLY A 63 9.89 -14.69 21.64
CA GLY A 63 9.82 -14.56 20.18
C GLY A 63 9.13 -13.26 19.76
N GLY A 64 7.95 -12.98 20.32
CA GLY A 64 7.19 -11.76 20.03
C GLY A 64 7.91 -10.48 20.44
N GLN A 65 8.78 -10.51 21.46
CA GLN A 65 9.60 -9.34 21.84
C GLN A 65 10.61 -8.95 20.77
N GLY A 66 11.25 -9.93 20.10
CA GLY A 66 12.15 -9.67 18.98
C GLY A 66 11.42 -9.07 17.78
N ASP A 67 10.24 -9.62 17.48
CA ASP A 67 9.40 -9.15 16.36
C ASP A 67 8.90 -7.72 16.59
N VAL A 68 8.55 -7.34 17.83
CA VAL A 68 8.16 -5.95 18.19
C VAL A 68 9.25 -4.97 17.76
N PHE A 69 10.51 -5.22 18.09
CA PHE A 69 11.59 -4.31 17.74
C PHE A 69 11.72 -4.15 16.22
N HIS A 70 11.69 -5.26 15.47
CA HIS A 70 11.80 -5.23 14.02
C HIS A 70 10.62 -4.51 13.36
N CYS A 71 9.40 -4.79 13.83
CA CYS A 71 8.19 -4.12 13.36
C CYS A 71 8.23 -2.62 13.64
N VAL A 72 8.54 -2.20 14.87
CA VAL A 72 8.63 -0.78 15.23
C VAL A 72 9.70 -0.07 14.38
N SER A 73 10.87 -0.68 14.21
CA SER A 73 11.96 -0.14 13.38
C SER A 73 11.54 0.02 11.90
N ALA A 74 10.91 -1.00 11.32
CA ALA A 74 10.39 -0.96 9.96
C ALA A 74 9.31 0.12 9.80
N THR A 75 8.41 0.23 10.78
CA THR A 75 7.36 1.25 10.80
C THR A 75 7.95 2.66 10.85
N LEU A 76 8.92 2.93 11.74
CA LEU A 76 9.57 4.23 11.82
C LEU A 76 10.33 4.58 10.54
N SER A 77 10.98 3.59 9.92
CA SER A 77 11.66 3.77 8.63
C SER A 77 10.68 4.13 7.52
N PHE A 78 9.53 3.44 7.45
CA PHE A 78 8.45 3.76 6.52
C PHE A 78 7.89 5.16 6.74
N LEU A 79 7.62 5.55 7.99
CA LEU A 79 7.18 6.91 8.33
C LEU A 79 8.19 7.96 7.87
N GLY A 80 9.48 7.74 8.16
CA GLY A 80 10.56 8.63 7.74
C GLY A 80 10.60 8.83 6.23
N ALA A 81 10.53 7.74 5.47
CA ALA A 81 10.51 7.79 4.01
C ALA A 81 9.30 8.57 3.47
N ARG A 82 8.10 8.31 3.99
CA ARG A 82 6.87 8.99 3.56
C ARG A 82 6.85 10.48 3.93
N MET A 83 7.29 10.83 5.13
CA MET A 83 7.46 12.23 5.53
C MET A 83 8.48 12.95 4.64
N GLY A 84 9.58 12.28 4.28
CA GLY A 84 10.58 12.82 3.35
C GLY A 84 10.00 13.11 1.96
N LEU A 85 9.20 12.18 1.41
CA LEU A 85 8.48 12.39 0.15
C LEU A 85 7.52 13.58 0.24
N LEU A 86 6.73 13.66 1.32
CA LEU A 86 5.81 14.77 1.53
C LEU A 86 6.53 16.12 1.64
N GLN A 87 7.66 16.19 2.36
CA GLN A 87 8.49 17.40 2.43
C GLN A 87 9.01 17.79 1.05
N GLY A 88 9.48 16.82 0.25
CA GLY A 88 9.91 17.06 -1.12
C GLY A 88 8.78 17.61 -2.01
N VAL A 89 7.56 17.10 -1.85
CA VAL A 89 6.38 17.63 -2.56
C VAL A 89 6.09 19.07 -2.14
N ILE A 90 6.10 19.38 -0.84
CA ILE A 90 5.86 20.73 -0.30
C ILE A 90 6.90 21.72 -0.83
N ARG A 91 8.18 21.31 -0.88
CA ARG A 91 9.29 22.13 -1.40
C ARG A 91 9.34 22.24 -2.93
N ARG A 92 8.41 21.58 -3.63
CA ARG A 92 8.37 21.48 -5.09
C ARG A 92 9.55 20.73 -5.72
N GLU A 93 10.20 19.86 -4.96
CA GLU A 93 11.35 19.04 -5.39
C GLU A 93 10.92 17.68 -5.96
N VAL A 94 9.77 17.16 -5.50
CA VAL A 94 9.26 15.83 -5.87
C VAL A 94 7.83 15.94 -6.40
N ASN A 95 7.56 15.36 -7.58
CA ASN A 95 6.21 15.35 -8.16
C ASN A 95 5.22 14.58 -7.23
N PRO A 96 4.02 15.13 -6.95
CA PRO A 96 3.00 14.46 -6.14
C PRO A 96 2.62 13.05 -6.59
N ALA A 97 2.80 12.72 -7.87
CA ALA A 97 2.58 11.38 -8.39
C ALA A 97 3.41 10.31 -7.65
N PHE A 98 4.57 10.67 -7.08
CA PHE A 98 5.40 9.76 -6.28
C PHE A 98 4.89 9.56 -4.84
N LEU A 99 4.01 10.45 -4.36
CA LEU A 99 3.34 10.28 -3.07
C LEU A 99 2.12 9.36 -3.18
N TRP A 100 1.63 9.09 -4.39
CA TRP A 100 0.44 8.27 -4.62
C TRP A 100 0.62 6.85 -4.08
N ALA A 101 -0.36 6.40 -3.29
CA ALA A 101 -0.43 5.08 -2.71
C ALA A 101 -1.90 4.69 -2.44
N PRO A 102 -2.23 3.39 -2.35
CA PRO A 102 -3.63 2.95 -2.21
C PRO A 102 -4.40 3.61 -1.06
N HIS A 103 -3.75 3.91 0.08
CA HIS A 103 -4.41 4.52 1.24
C HIS A 103 -4.72 6.01 1.08
N ASN A 104 -4.09 6.70 0.13
CA ASN A 104 -4.26 8.14 -0.10
C ASN A 104 -4.78 8.47 -1.51
N ALA A 105 -4.97 7.45 -2.34
CA ALA A 105 -5.54 7.58 -3.66
C ALA A 105 -6.98 8.09 -3.57
N VAL A 106 -7.32 8.98 -4.48
CA VAL A 106 -8.66 9.57 -4.63
C VAL A 106 -8.99 9.51 -6.10
N ALA A 107 -10.20 9.09 -6.44
CA ALA A 107 -10.64 9.12 -7.82
C ALA A 107 -10.76 10.58 -8.29
N ALA A 108 -10.45 10.86 -9.55
CA ALA A 108 -10.47 12.24 -10.07
C ALA A 108 -11.86 12.92 -9.94
N HIS A 109 -12.92 12.11 -9.82
CA HIS A 109 -14.32 12.51 -9.72
C HIS A 109 -14.89 12.45 -8.30
N GLU A 110 -14.09 12.09 -7.29
CA GLU A 110 -14.55 12.06 -5.89
C GLU A 110 -14.88 13.48 -5.42
N SER A 111 -15.98 13.66 -4.67
CA SER A 111 -16.38 14.96 -4.17
C SER A 111 -15.30 15.50 -3.24
N ARG A 112 -14.68 16.61 -3.64
CA ARG A 112 -13.65 17.27 -2.84
C ARG A 112 -14.32 17.88 -1.62
N ASP A 113 -14.06 17.30 -0.46
CA ASP A 113 -14.46 17.88 0.82
C ASP A 113 -13.72 19.22 1.00
N ASP A 114 -14.41 20.26 1.47
CA ASP A 114 -13.89 21.64 1.50
C ASP A 114 -12.67 21.82 2.42
N GLY A 115 -12.39 20.82 3.28
CA GLY A 115 -11.27 20.82 4.22
C GLY A 115 -10.01 20.05 3.79
N ASP A 116 -10.05 19.29 2.69
CA ASP A 116 -8.93 18.44 2.26
C ASP A 116 -8.12 19.05 1.11
N LEU A 117 -6.81 18.84 1.13
CA LEU A 117 -5.90 19.29 0.08
C LEU A 117 -5.59 18.13 -0.88
N PHE A 118 -6.04 18.28 -2.12
CA PHE A 118 -5.79 17.31 -3.19
C PHE A 118 -4.54 17.70 -3.98
N LEU A 119 -3.55 16.81 -4.02
CA LEU A 119 -2.32 16.99 -4.76
C LEU A 119 -2.43 16.21 -6.07
N THR A 120 -2.31 16.92 -7.19
CA THR A 120 -2.29 16.32 -8.53
C THR A 120 -0.87 16.31 -9.06
N GLU A 121 -0.57 15.34 -9.92
CA GLU A 121 0.70 15.30 -10.64
C GLU A 121 1.02 16.65 -11.32
N TRP A 122 2.29 17.04 -11.29
CA TRP A 122 2.74 18.20 -12.04
C TRP A 122 3.01 17.83 -13.49
N LYS A 123 2.57 18.67 -14.42
CA LYS A 123 2.98 18.55 -15.81
C LYS A 123 4.47 18.88 -15.92
N PRO A 124 5.25 18.14 -16.72
CA PRO A 124 6.62 18.53 -17.01
C PRO A 124 6.62 19.95 -17.58
N SER A 125 7.44 20.84 -17.00
CA SER A 125 7.59 22.20 -17.50
C SER A 125 8.15 22.11 -18.91
N ILE A 126 7.35 22.43 -19.92
CA ILE A 126 7.84 22.63 -21.28
C ILE A 126 8.64 23.93 -21.24
N ALA A 127 9.97 23.83 -21.25
CA ALA A 127 10.82 25.00 -21.41
C ALA A 127 10.57 25.59 -22.81
N HIS A 128 10.07 26.82 -22.84
CA HIS A 128 9.97 27.63 -24.05
C HIS A 128 11.24 28.48 -24.23
#